data_AF-A0A076HJN7-F1
#
_entry.id   AF-A0A076HJN7-F1
#
_cell.length_a   1.000
_cell.length_b   1.000
_cell.length_c   1.000
_cell.angle_alpha   90.00
_cell.angle_beta   90.00
_cell.angle_gamma   90.00
#
_symmetry.space_group_name_H-M   'P 1'
#
loop_
_entity.id
_entity.type
_entity.pdbx_description
1 polymer ?
#
loop_
_entity_poly.entity_id
_entity_poly.type
_entity_poly.pdbx_seq_one_letter_code
_entity_poly.pdbx_strand_id
1 'polypeptide(L)'
;MIGLLSIFLLIQLLIIWIIGFIHFKTWDYPPVLGNSKLLAYLLLLNGFLLLNRVVQRVYFTTIFYGLSSGIIAIPRMVWANWINFRANWRAYRQVLAIGSARKVAWDKTTHVFPSVASSTGRRPLGQILIDQGVITQLELQQGLEKSSRQRIGRTLLKMGMITTVELSAALAEQQDIEFDDINPFEIDTNLTNFIGERLAFKYSVLPLRVESGVLVLARESAISNVALGVISRSVKMPTKQVIVPQGRVQIGLIHAFRPDRTDALSANLNSLVELFNSDIIVFDSFCSHLVLLGDLAVEKGLINQAILSQALISFEPLQKKLGEHLVDLNILQDEVVDALIVEQQLDRQVGLSMLGC
;
A
#
# COMPACT_ATOMS: atom_id res chain seq x y z
N MET A 1 -34.00 -8.85 -17.30
CA MET A 1 -34.91 -9.91 -17.79
C MET A 1 -35.61 -9.51 -19.09
N ILE A 2 -36.30 -8.37 -19.13
CA ILE A 2 -37.04 -7.89 -20.30
C ILE A 2 -36.18 -7.80 -21.57
N GLY A 3 -34.96 -7.24 -21.49
CA GLY A 3 -34.09 -7.11 -22.67
C GLY A 3 -33.66 -8.44 -23.32
N LEU A 4 -33.54 -9.53 -22.54
CA LEU A 4 -33.24 -10.86 -23.09
C LEU A 4 -34.45 -11.44 -23.81
N LEU A 5 -35.66 -11.29 -23.22
CA LEU A 5 -36.92 -11.68 -23.85
C LEU A 5 -37.15 -10.91 -25.16
N SER A 6 -36.87 -9.60 -25.19
CA SER A 6 -36.95 -8.80 -26.41
C SER A 6 -36.01 -9.30 -27.52
N ILE A 7 -34.80 -9.77 -27.17
CA ILE A 7 -33.88 -10.39 -28.14
C ILE A 7 -34.46 -11.71 -28.67
N PHE A 8 -35.00 -12.57 -27.81
CA PHE A 8 -35.63 -13.81 -28.25
C PHE A 8 -36.84 -13.56 -29.15
N LEU A 9 -37.69 -12.59 -28.81
CA LEU A 9 -38.82 -12.18 -29.65
C LEU A 9 -38.35 -11.63 -31.00
N LEU A 10 -37.28 -10.83 -31.02
CA LEU A 10 -36.68 -10.32 -32.26
C LEU A 10 -36.15 -11.47 -33.12
N ILE A 11 -35.41 -12.42 -32.53
CA ILE A 11 -34.89 -13.60 -33.23
C ILE A 11 -36.03 -14.45 -33.78
N GLN A 12 -37.07 -14.70 -32.97
CA GLN A 12 -38.26 -15.44 -33.40
C GLN A 12 -38.96 -14.74 -34.57
N LEU A 13 -39.15 -13.43 -34.50
CA LEU A 13 -39.78 -12.66 -35.57
C LEU A 13 -38.92 -12.65 -36.84
N LEU A 14 -37.61 -12.53 -36.71
CA LEU A 14 -36.67 -12.65 -37.82
C LEU A 14 -36.71 -14.04 -38.44
N ILE A 15 -36.76 -15.11 -37.65
CA ILE A 15 -36.89 -16.49 -38.15
C ILE A 15 -38.20 -16.66 -38.92
N ILE A 16 -39.33 -16.22 -38.36
CA ILE A 16 -40.64 -16.28 -39.05
C ILE A 16 -40.62 -15.48 -40.35
N TRP A 17 -40.00 -14.30 -40.34
CA TRP A 17 -39.85 -13.45 -41.52
C TRP A 17 -38.95 -14.09 -42.59
N ILE A 18 -37.83 -14.69 -42.19
CA ILE A 18 -36.91 -15.43 -43.08
C ILE A 18 -37.59 -16.66 -43.67
N ILE A 19 -38.33 -17.43 -42.86
CA ILE A 19 -39.12 -18.58 -43.31
C ILE A 19 -40.15 -18.13 -44.34
N GLY A 20 -40.86 -17.02 -44.10
CA GLY A 20 -41.80 -16.43 -45.06
C GLY A 20 -41.14 -15.95 -46.35
N PHE A 21 -39.88 -15.52 -46.31
CA PHE A 21 -39.11 -15.12 -47.50
C PHE A 21 -38.61 -16.31 -48.32
N ILE A 22 -38.22 -17.41 -47.65
CA ILE A 22 -37.62 -18.59 -48.29
C ILE A 22 -38.70 -19.55 -48.84
N HIS A 23 -39.85 -19.69 -48.17
CA HIS A 23 -40.89 -20.59 -48.63
C HIS A 23 -41.75 -19.99 -49.76
N PHE A 24 -41.47 -20.45 -50.97
CA PHE A 24 -42.31 -20.32 -52.16
C PHE A 24 -43.78 -20.74 -51.89
N LYS A 25 -44.67 -19.74 -51.85
CA LYS A 25 -46.04 -19.79 -52.38
C LYS A 25 -47.10 -20.73 -51.76
N THR A 26 -46.98 -21.20 -50.52
CA THR A 26 -48.11 -21.83 -49.80
C THR A 26 -48.11 -21.48 -48.31
N TRP A 27 -49.22 -20.88 -47.87
CA TRP A 27 -49.52 -20.24 -46.57
C TRP A 27 -49.04 -18.79 -46.41
N ASP A 28 -49.95 -17.84 -46.71
CA ASP A 28 -49.86 -16.48 -46.19
C ASP A 28 -50.01 -16.53 -44.66
N TYR A 29 -48.89 -16.45 -43.95
CA TYR A 29 -48.94 -16.24 -42.51
C TYR A 29 -49.61 -14.88 -42.25
N PRO A 30 -50.67 -14.81 -41.42
CA PRO A 30 -51.24 -13.53 -41.04
C PRO A 30 -50.13 -12.66 -40.42
N PRO A 31 -50.12 -11.34 -40.70
CA PRO A 31 -49.07 -10.46 -40.21
C PRO A 31 -48.93 -10.60 -38.69
N VAL A 32 -47.71 -10.86 -38.23
CA VAL A 32 -47.36 -11.14 -36.81
C VAL A 32 -47.86 -10.04 -35.86
N LEU A 33 -48.06 -8.83 -36.37
CA LEU A 33 -48.47 -7.64 -35.62
C LEU A 33 -49.98 -7.30 -35.78
N GLY A 34 -50.74 -8.15 -36.47
CA GLY A 34 -52.12 -7.87 -36.88
C GLY A 34 -52.23 -6.60 -37.74
N ASN A 35 -53.44 -6.07 -37.90
CA ASN A 35 -53.70 -4.83 -38.66
C ASN A 35 -53.54 -3.55 -37.82
N SER A 36 -52.84 -3.62 -36.67
CA SER A 36 -52.67 -2.46 -35.78
C SER A 36 -51.57 -1.53 -36.28
N LYS A 37 -51.98 -0.38 -36.83
CA LYS A 37 -51.04 0.68 -37.28
C LYS A 37 -50.16 1.18 -36.13
N LEU A 38 -50.71 1.29 -34.91
CA LEU A 38 -49.96 1.74 -33.73
C LEU A 38 -48.82 0.79 -33.38
N LEU A 39 -49.08 -0.51 -33.36
CA LEU A 39 -48.06 -1.52 -33.04
C LEU A 39 -46.95 -1.52 -34.10
N ALA A 40 -47.32 -1.37 -35.37
CA ALA A 40 -46.36 -1.23 -36.47
C ALA A 40 -45.46 0.02 -36.30
N TYR A 41 -46.04 1.18 -35.96
CA TYR A 41 -45.27 2.40 -35.68
C TYR A 41 -44.34 2.24 -34.49
N LEU A 42 -44.81 1.65 -33.38
CA LEU A 42 -43.98 1.39 -32.20
C LEU A 42 -42.82 0.45 -32.51
N LEU A 43 -43.06 -0.58 -33.31
CA LEU A 43 -42.02 -1.54 -33.71
C LEU A 43 -40.99 -0.90 -34.65
N LEU A 44 -41.43 -0.08 -35.61
CA LEU A 44 -40.54 0.69 -36.49
C LEU A 44 -39.69 1.67 -35.68
N LEU A 45 -40.30 2.41 -34.76
CA LEU A 45 -39.59 3.32 -33.87
C LEU A 45 -38.57 2.59 -33.00
N ASN A 46 -38.94 1.43 -32.43
CA ASN A 46 -38.04 0.61 -31.63
C ASN A 46 -36.87 0.07 -32.46
N GLY A 47 -37.14 -0.41 -33.67
CA GLY A 47 -36.12 -0.87 -34.62
C GLY A 47 -35.15 0.25 -35.00
N PHE A 48 -35.66 1.46 -35.25
CA PHE A 48 -34.83 2.63 -35.51
C PHE A 48 -33.93 2.99 -34.33
N LEU A 49 -34.47 3.01 -33.10
CA LEU A 49 -33.68 3.26 -31.89
C LEU A 49 -32.64 2.17 -31.63
N LEU A 50 -32.96 0.90 -31.93
CA LEU A 50 -32.02 -0.21 -31.84
C LEU A 50 -30.89 -0.02 -32.86
N LEU A 51 -31.20 0.30 -34.11
CA LEU A 51 -30.20 0.54 -35.16
C LEU A 51 -29.30 1.72 -34.81
N ASN A 52 -29.87 2.83 -34.33
CA ASN A 52 -29.09 3.96 -33.82
C ASN A 52 -28.12 3.54 -32.70
N ARG A 53 -28.58 2.72 -31.74
CA ARG A 53 -27.71 2.16 -30.69
C ARG A 53 -26.59 1.28 -31.25
N VAL A 54 -26.88 0.44 -32.25
CA VAL A 54 -25.86 -0.38 -32.92
C VAL A 54 -24.83 0.50 -33.60
N VAL A 55 -25.26 1.49 -34.39
CA VAL A 55 -24.38 2.43 -35.10
C VAL A 55 -23.46 3.17 -34.13
N GLN A 56 -24.00 3.74 -33.05
CA GLN A 56 -23.21 4.42 -32.03
C GLN A 56 -22.15 3.48 -31.43
N ARG A 57 -22.53 2.24 -31.08
CA ARG A 57 -21.59 1.26 -30.51
C ARG A 57 -20.49 0.88 -31.48
N VAL A 58 -20.81 0.65 -32.75
CA VAL A 58 -19.82 0.32 -33.79
C VAL A 58 -18.89 1.51 -34.02
N TYR A 59 -19.44 2.72 -34.16
CA TYR A 59 -18.69 3.95 -34.40
C TYR A 59 -17.66 4.22 -33.30
N PHE A 60 -18.11 4.31 -32.03
CA PHE A 60 -17.20 4.59 -30.92
C PHE A 60 -16.17 3.48 -30.71
N THR A 61 -16.56 2.20 -30.82
CA THR A 61 -15.59 1.10 -30.68
C THR A 61 -14.55 1.13 -31.80
N THR A 62 -14.94 1.52 -33.01
CA THR A 62 -14.03 1.64 -34.16
C THR A 62 -13.00 2.74 -33.96
N ILE A 63 -13.41 3.89 -33.40
CA ILE A 63 -12.51 5.01 -33.12
C ILE A 63 -11.39 4.61 -32.15
N PHE A 64 -11.71 3.85 -31.11
CA PHE A 64 -10.72 3.48 -30.08
C PHE A 64 -9.92 2.20 -30.39
N TYR A 65 -10.53 1.23 -31.07
CA TYR A 65 -9.97 -0.13 -31.20
C TYR A 65 -9.89 -0.66 -32.64
N GLY A 66 -10.20 0.17 -33.63
CA GLY A 66 -10.17 -0.19 -35.06
C GLY A 66 -11.43 -0.91 -35.57
N LEU A 67 -11.51 -1.09 -36.89
CA LEU A 67 -12.71 -1.55 -37.60
C LEU A 67 -13.13 -2.98 -37.24
N SER A 68 -12.17 -3.89 -37.07
CA SER A 68 -12.42 -5.29 -36.67
C SER A 68 -13.13 -5.36 -35.31
N SER A 69 -12.65 -4.58 -34.34
CA SER A 69 -13.25 -4.45 -33.01
C SER A 69 -14.63 -3.80 -33.05
N GLY A 70 -14.84 -2.86 -33.97
CA GLY A 70 -16.12 -2.22 -34.23
C GLY A 70 -17.22 -3.21 -34.62
N ILE A 71 -16.94 -4.08 -35.58
CA ILE A 71 -17.91 -5.10 -36.05
C ILE A 71 -18.21 -6.13 -34.94
N ILE A 72 -17.20 -6.52 -34.16
CA ILE A 72 -17.34 -7.43 -33.01
C ILE A 72 -18.26 -6.84 -31.91
N ALA A 73 -18.46 -5.52 -31.88
CA ALA A 73 -19.39 -4.90 -30.93
C ALA A 73 -20.84 -5.38 -31.11
N ILE A 74 -21.24 -5.82 -32.32
CA ILE A 74 -22.61 -6.27 -32.62
C ILE A 74 -22.92 -7.59 -31.87
N PRO A 75 -22.19 -8.71 -32.07
CA PRO A 75 -22.37 -9.91 -31.25
C PRO A 75 -22.16 -9.66 -29.76
N ARG A 76 -21.23 -8.77 -29.40
CA ARG A 76 -20.93 -8.43 -28.00
C ARG A 76 -22.14 -7.84 -27.27
N MET A 77 -23.01 -7.08 -27.94
CA MET A 77 -24.23 -6.56 -27.32
C MET A 77 -25.22 -7.66 -26.93
N VAL A 78 -25.37 -8.68 -27.77
CA VAL A 78 -26.21 -9.84 -27.49
C VAL A 78 -25.64 -10.62 -26.30
N TRP A 79 -24.33 -10.89 -26.34
CA TRP A 79 -23.63 -11.59 -25.26
C TRP A 79 -23.67 -10.84 -23.93
N ALA A 80 -23.53 -9.51 -23.93
CA ALA A 80 -23.62 -8.69 -22.73
C ALA A 80 -24.98 -8.79 -22.05
N ASN A 81 -26.07 -8.83 -22.82
CA ASN A 81 -27.42 -9.01 -22.27
C ASN A 81 -27.60 -10.40 -21.65
N TRP A 82 -26.96 -11.43 -22.21
CA TRP A 82 -26.93 -12.78 -21.62
C TRP A 82 -26.19 -12.82 -20.27
N ILE A 83 -25.01 -12.21 -20.20
CA ILE A 83 -24.24 -12.10 -18.96
C ILE A 83 -25.06 -11.36 -17.89
N ASN A 84 -25.63 -10.20 -18.24
CA ASN A 84 -26.47 -9.42 -17.34
C ASN A 84 -27.67 -10.22 -16.83
N PHE A 85 -28.29 -11.05 -17.66
CA PHE A 85 -29.36 -11.94 -17.23
C PHE A 85 -28.88 -12.96 -16.20
N ARG A 86 -27.76 -13.65 -16.46
CA ARG A 86 -27.20 -14.63 -15.50
C ARG A 86 -26.76 -13.98 -14.19
N ALA A 87 -26.17 -12.78 -14.24
CA ALA A 87 -25.78 -12.03 -13.05
C ALA A 87 -27.01 -11.67 -12.19
N ASN A 88 -28.08 -11.16 -12.83
CA ASN A 88 -29.34 -10.87 -12.14
C ASN A 88 -30.01 -12.14 -11.57
N TRP A 89 -29.97 -13.25 -12.29
CA TRP A 89 -30.50 -14.53 -11.80
C TRP A 89 -29.72 -15.05 -10.58
N ARG A 90 -28.37 -14.93 -10.60
CA ARG A 90 -27.52 -15.25 -9.46
C ARG A 90 -27.89 -14.40 -8.24
N ALA A 91 -27.99 -13.08 -8.41
CA ALA A 91 -28.36 -12.16 -7.33
C ALA A 91 -29.77 -12.48 -6.77
N TYR A 92 -30.74 -12.77 -7.64
CA TYR A 92 -32.08 -13.17 -7.23
C TYR A 92 -32.08 -14.45 -6.38
N ARG A 93 -31.35 -15.49 -6.83
CA ARG A 93 -31.20 -16.73 -6.05
C ARG A 93 -30.54 -16.50 -4.69
N GLN A 94 -29.57 -15.60 -4.62
CA GLN A 94 -28.88 -15.24 -3.37
C GLN A 94 -29.82 -14.54 -2.38
N VAL A 95 -30.66 -13.61 -2.86
CA VAL A 95 -31.68 -12.95 -2.04
C VAL A 95 -32.72 -13.95 -1.52
N LEU A 96 -33.19 -14.88 -2.36
CA LEU A 96 -34.13 -15.92 -1.96
C LEU A 96 -33.54 -16.85 -0.90
N ALA A 97 -32.27 -17.24 -1.02
CA ALA A 97 -31.60 -18.10 -0.05
C ALA A 97 -31.41 -17.43 1.32
N ILE A 98 -31.20 -16.10 1.35
CA ILE A 98 -30.97 -15.33 2.59
C ILE A 98 -32.29 -14.84 3.23
N GLY A 99 -33.40 -14.81 2.48
CA GLY A 99 -34.73 -14.44 2.97
C GLY A 99 -34.92 -12.94 3.27
N SER A 100 -33.90 -12.09 3.05
CA SER A 100 -33.99 -10.65 3.22
C SER A 100 -33.01 -9.90 2.32
N ALA A 101 -33.55 -8.99 1.49
CA ALA A 101 -32.74 -8.18 0.57
C ALA A 101 -31.76 -7.22 1.29
N ARG A 102 -32.04 -6.81 2.54
CA ARG A 102 -31.16 -5.90 3.30
C ARG A 102 -29.91 -6.57 3.86
N LYS A 103 -29.88 -7.90 3.93
CA LYS A 103 -28.76 -8.69 4.46
C LYS A 103 -27.81 -9.21 3.39
N VAL A 104 -28.14 -9.01 2.11
CA VAL A 104 -27.27 -9.41 1.01
C VAL A 104 -26.13 -8.40 0.93
N ALA A 105 -24.95 -8.80 1.39
CA ALA A 105 -23.72 -8.03 1.18
C ALA A 105 -23.57 -7.78 -0.32
N TRP A 106 -23.47 -6.51 -0.70
CA TRP A 106 -23.31 -6.15 -2.09
C TRP A 106 -21.94 -6.68 -2.57
N ASP A 107 -21.98 -7.65 -3.48
CA ASP A 107 -20.83 -8.22 -4.18
C ASP A 107 -20.36 -7.19 -5.24
N LYS A 108 -19.70 -6.10 -4.79
CA LYS A 108 -19.03 -5.16 -5.71
C LYS A 108 -17.96 -6.01 -6.38
N THR A 109 -17.74 -5.82 -7.68
CA THR A 109 -16.44 -6.14 -8.25
C THR A 109 -15.38 -5.68 -7.26
N THR A 110 -14.46 -6.56 -6.84
CA THR A 110 -13.35 -6.18 -5.96
C THR A 110 -12.58 -5.09 -6.67
N HIS A 111 -12.97 -3.85 -6.40
CA HIS A 111 -12.36 -2.67 -6.97
C HIS A 111 -11.12 -2.46 -6.12
N VAL A 112 -9.97 -2.88 -6.65
CA VAL A 112 -8.72 -2.22 -6.30
C VAL A 112 -8.87 -0.81 -6.85
N PHE A 113 -9.42 0.08 -6.04
CA PHE A 113 -9.32 1.50 -6.35
C PHE A 113 -7.83 1.81 -6.36
N PRO A 114 -7.26 2.38 -7.43
CA PRO A 114 -6.00 3.08 -7.28
C PRO A 114 -6.31 4.18 -6.25
N SER A 115 -5.85 3.98 -5.01
CA SER A 115 -6.07 4.98 -3.97
C SER A 115 -5.48 6.27 -4.51
N VAL A 116 -6.22 7.36 -4.46
CA VAL A 116 -5.74 8.68 -4.92
C VAL A 116 -4.53 9.17 -4.08
N ALA A 117 -4.14 8.42 -3.04
CA ALA A 117 -2.86 8.51 -2.35
C ALA A 117 -1.64 8.04 -3.20
N SER A 118 -1.86 7.40 -4.35
CA SER A 118 -0.83 7.08 -5.36
C SER A 118 -0.57 8.26 -6.32
N SER A 119 -0.64 9.49 -5.82
CA SER A 119 -0.17 10.69 -6.51
C SER A 119 1.33 10.96 -6.31
N THR A 120 2.04 10.07 -5.60
CA THR A 120 3.48 9.93 -5.78
C THR A 120 3.70 8.70 -6.63
N GLY A 121 4.40 8.80 -7.75
CA GLY A 121 4.71 7.67 -8.65
C GLY A 121 5.62 6.59 -8.04
N ARG A 122 5.50 6.36 -6.72
CA ARG A 122 6.26 5.37 -5.97
C ARG A 122 5.59 4.02 -6.10
N ARG A 123 6.38 3.01 -6.47
CA ARG A 123 5.92 1.63 -6.53
C ARG A 123 5.48 1.16 -5.14
N PRO A 124 4.40 0.37 -5.02
CA PRO A 124 3.97 -0.15 -3.72
C PRO A 124 5.03 -1.11 -3.16
N LEU A 125 5.31 -1.01 -1.86
CA LEU A 125 6.37 -1.77 -1.19
C LEU A 125 6.24 -3.29 -1.40
N GLY A 126 5.01 -3.82 -1.32
CA GLY A 126 4.75 -5.24 -1.55
C GLY A 126 5.13 -5.71 -2.96
N GLN A 127 4.97 -4.86 -3.98
CA GLN A 127 5.38 -5.21 -5.34
C GLN A 127 6.90 -5.21 -5.47
N ILE A 128 7.58 -4.26 -4.82
CA ILE A 128 9.05 -4.22 -4.78
C ILE A 128 9.60 -5.50 -4.15
N LEU A 129 9.03 -5.94 -3.01
CA LEU A 129 9.43 -7.18 -2.34
C LEU A 129 9.18 -8.44 -3.20
N ILE A 130 8.12 -8.45 -4.02
CA ILE A 130 7.85 -9.54 -4.97
C ILE A 130 8.86 -9.50 -6.13
N ASP A 131 9.12 -8.32 -6.69
CA ASP A 131 10.03 -8.15 -7.82
C ASP A 131 11.48 -8.49 -7.45
N GLN A 132 11.86 -8.26 -6.18
CA GLN A 132 13.14 -8.68 -5.59
C GLN A 132 13.18 -10.19 -5.25
N GLY A 133 12.05 -10.90 -5.35
CA GLY A 133 11.96 -12.33 -5.05
C GLY A 133 11.97 -12.68 -3.55
N VAL A 134 11.78 -11.68 -2.69
CA VAL A 134 11.79 -11.85 -1.22
C VAL A 134 10.51 -12.51 -0.74
N ILE A 135 9.37 -12.11 -1.30
CA ILE A 135 8.05 -12.68 -0.95
C ILE A 135 7.29 -13.10 -2.20
N THR A 136 6.38 -14.05 -2.02
CA THR A 136 5.40 -14.46 -3.01
C THR A 136 4.13 -13.60 -2.96
N GLN A 137 3.32 -13.63 -4.02
CA GLN A 137 2.00 -12.99 -4.04
C GLN A 137 1.08 -13.50 -2.92
N LEU A 138 1.20 -14.77 -2.54
CA LEU A 138 0.41 -15.38 -1.46
C LEU A 138 0.83 -14.84 -0.09
N GLU A 139 2.13 -14.71 0.17
CA GLU A 139 2.66 -14.15 1.42
C GLU A 139 2.30 -12.66 1.55
N LEU A 140 2.37 -11.91 0.44
CA LEU A 140 1.90 -10.52 0.42
C LEU A 140 0.41 -10.44 0.79
N GLN A 141 -0.43 -11.33 0.23
CA GLN A 141 -1.84 -11.36 0.55
C GLN A 141 -2.10 -11.69 2.03
N GLN A 142 -1.40 -12.69 2.58
CA GLN A 142 -1.47 -13.04 4.00
C GLN A 142 -1.06 -11.87 4.90
N GLY A 143 0.01 -11.16 4.52
CA GLY A 143 0.45 -9.94 5.19
C GLY A 143 -0.63 -8.87 5.16
N LEU A 144 -1.24 -8.60 4.00
CA LEU A 144 -2.28 -7.57 3.84
C LEU A 144 -3.54 -7.89 4.66
N GLU A 145 -3.95 -9.15 4.74
CA GLU A 145 -5.10 -9.59 5.55
C GLU A 145 -4.87 -9.33 7.05
N LYS A 146 -3.64 -9.52 7.54
CA LYS A 146 -3.27 -9.24 8.93
C LYS A 146 -2.96 -7.77 9.20
N SER A 147 -2.60 -6.98 8.18
CA SER A 147 -2.14 -5.59 8.29
C SER A 147 -3.27 -4.55 8.46
N SER A 148 -4.44 -4.93 8.98
CA SER A 148 -5.67 -4.10 8.95
C SER A 148 -5.52 -2.66 9.47
N ARG A 149 -4.48 -2.37 10.29
CA ARG A 149 -4.10 -1.02 10.75
C ARG A 149 -2.59 -0.75 10.80
N GLN A 150 -1.74 -1.67 10.34
CA GLN A 150 -0.27 -1.57 10.44
C GLN A 150 0.37 -1.43 9.06
N ARG A 151 1.61 -0.92 9.01
CA ARG A 151 2.40 -0.91 7.76
C ARG A 151 2.75 -2.36 7.39
N ILE A 152 2.45 -2.74 6.15
CA ILE A 152 2.66 -4.10 5.61
C ILE A 152 4.07 -4.65 5.89
N GLY A 153 5.11 -3.82 5.74
CA GLY A 153 6.50 -4.24 5.97
C GLY A 153 6.74 -4.73 7.39
N ARG A 154 6.19 -4.04 8.40
CA ARG A 154 6.30 -4.45 9.81
C ARG A 154 5.56 -5.76 10.08
N THR A 155 4.37 -5.92 9.50
CA THR A 155 3.60 -7.15 9.63
C THR A 155 4.32 -8.34 9.00
N LEU A 156 4.89 -8.18 7.82
CA LEU A 156 5.71 -9.22 7.16
C LEU A 156 6.94 -9.57 7.99
N LEU A 157 7.60 -8.56 8.58
CA LEU A 157 8.76 -8.76 9.45
C LEU A 157 8.37 -9.53 10.72
N LYS A 158 7.28 -9.14 11.40
CA LYS A 158 6.75 -9.87 12.57
C LYS A 158 6.31 -11.30 12.26
N MET A 159 5.93 -11.57 11.02
CA MET A 159 5.58 -12.92 10.54
C MET A 159 6.82 -13.76 10.19
N GLY A 160 8.02 -13.18 10.24
CA GLY A 160 9.26 -13.84 9.82
C GLY A 160 9.34 -14.08 8.32
N MET A 161 8.53 -13.37 7.51
CA MET A 161 8.51 -13.51 6.06
C MET A 161 9.61 -12.69 5.36
N ILE A 162 10.09 -11.63 6.02
CA ILE A 162 11.17 -10.77 5.53
C ILE A 162 12.10 -10.40 6.69
N THR A 163 13.34 -10.10 6.37
CA THR A 163 14.36 -9.58 7.29
C THR A 163 14.32 -8.04 7.37
N THR A 164 14.98 -7.47 8.39
CA THR A 164 15.19 -6.01 8.51
C THR A 164 15.98 -5.45 7.32
N VAL A 165 16.94 -6.22 6.80
CA VAL A 165 17.78 -5.88 5.64
C VAL A 165 16.93 -5.80 4.38
N GLU A 166 16.17 -6.84 4.05
CA GLU A 166 15.30 -6.88 2.86
C GLU A 166 14.23 -5.79 2.90
N LEU A 167 13.60 -5.57 4.07
CA LEU A 167 12.63 -4.50 4.24
C LEU A 167 13.26 -3.13 3.95
N SER A 168 14.47 -2.90 4.45
CA SER A 168 15.15 -1.61 4.32
C SER A 168 15.64 -1.37 2.89
N ALA A 169 16.13 -2.40 2.21
CA ALA A 169 16.47 -2.34 0.79
C ALA A 169 15.25 -2.02 -0.08
N ALA A 170 14.10 -2.67 0.18
CA ALA A 170 12.86 -2.38 -0.53
C ALA A 170 12.32 -0.96 -0.25
N LEU A 171 12.46 -0.46 0.98
CA LEU A 171 12.11 0.93 1.34
C LEU A 171 13.02 1.95 0.65
N ALA A 172 14.30 1.65 0.54
CA ALA A 172 15.28 2.48 -0.16
C ALA A 172 14.94 2.60 -1.65
N GLU A 173 14.67 1.47 -2.32
CA GLU A 173 14.21 1.44 -3.72
C GLU A 173 12.89 2.20 -3.90
N GLN A 174 11.94 2.03 -2.99
CA GLN A 174 10.65 2.74 -3.04
C GLN A 174 10.80 4.27 -3.01
N GLN A 175 11.82 4.74 -2.29
CA GLN A 175 12.02 6.16 -1.99
C GLN A 175 13.10 6.80 -2.86
N ASP A 176 13.77 6.04 -3.72
CA ASP A 176 14.91 6.47 -4.54
C ASP A 176 16.06 6.98 -3.67
N ILE A 177 16.39 6.21 -2.63
CA ILE A 177 17.49 6.47 -1.68
C ILE A 177 18.45 5.28 -1.71
N GLU A 178 19.74 5.52 -1.51
CA GLU A 178 20.75 4.47 -1.37
C GLU A 178 20.50 3.62 -0.11
N PHE A 179 20.71 2.31 -0.22
CA PHE A 179 20.70 1.37 0.90
C PHE A 179 22.13 1.03 1.33
N ASP A 180 22.37 0.91 2.64
CA ASP A 180 23.66 0.53 3.20
C ASP A 180 23.46 -0.32 4.48
N ASP A 181 24.05 -1.52 4.54
CA ASP A 181 24.04 -2.36 5.74
C ASP A 181 25.28 -2.07 6.58
N ILE A 182 25.16 -1.05 7.43
CA ILE A 182 26.26 -0.55 8.22
C ILE A 182 26.55 -1.42 9.45
N ASN A 183 27.80 -1.45 9.87
CA ASN A 183 28.17 -1.88 11.21
C ASN A 183 27.92 -0.72 12.20
N PRO A 184 26.97 -0.84 13.15
CA PRO A 184 26.63 0.25 14.06
C PRO A 184 27.72 0.55 15.10
N PHE A 185 28.73 -0.31 15.21
CA PHE A 185 29.83 -0.18 16.18
C PHE A 185 31.09 0.47 15.60
N GLU A 186 31.18 0.60 14.27
CA GLU A 186 32.34 1.16 13.57
C GLU A 186 32.05 2.57 13.05
N ILE A 187 31.85 3.52 13.97
CA ILE A 187 31.50 4.91 13.63
C ILE A 187 32.65 5.85 13.99
N ASP A 188 33.02 6.74 13.07
CA ASP A 188 34.08 7.73 13.31
C ASP A 188 33.66 8.75 14.38
N THR A 189 34.40 8.79 15.48
CA THR A 189 34.22 9.73 16.58
C THR A 189 34.33 11.19 16.12
N ASN A 190 35.15 11.50 15.11
CA ASN A 190 35.26 12.86 14.58
C ASN A 190 33.96 13.31 13.92
N LEU A 191 33.33 12.44 13.12
CA LEU A 191 32.05 12.73 12.49
C LEU A 191 30.91 12.82 13.50
N THR A 192 30.96 11.98 14.53
CA THR A 192 30.04 11.98 15.68
C THR A 192 30.10 13.31 16.43
N ASN A 193 31.31 13.80 16.74
CA ASN A 193 31.52 15.11 17.36
C ASN A 193 31.09 16.26 16.44
N PHE A 194 31.26 16.11 15.13
CA PHE A 194 30.94 17.12 14.15
C PHE A 194 29.43 17.35 13.99
N ILE A 195 28.62 16.29 13.97
CA ILE A 195 27.16 16.43 13.96
C ILE A 195 26.61 16.83 15.34
N GLY A 196 27.24 16.32 16.40
CA GLY A 196 26.85 16.52 17.79
C GLY A 196 25.61 15.72 18.20
N GLU A 197 25.57 15.37 19.48
CA GLU A 197 24.53 14.55 20.09
C GLU A 197 23.11 15.09 19.84
N ARG A 198 22.95 16.41 19.98
CA ARG A 198 21.65 17.08 19.84
C ARG A 198 20.99 16.81 18.49
N LEU A 199 21.72 16.95 17.38
CA LEU A 199 21.17 16.74 16.04
C LEU A 199 20.99 15.26 15.73
N ALA A 200 21.95 14.43 16.16
CA ALA A 200 21.93 12.99 15.97
C ALA A 200 20.67 12.35 16.59
N PHE A 201 20.33 12.71 17.83
CA PHE A 201 19.09 12.22 18.47
C PHE A 201 17.82 12.90 17.96
N LYS A 202 17.85 14.21 17.66
CA LYS A 202 16.67 14.96 17.19
C LYS A 202 16.14 14.40 15.88
N TYR A 203 17.05 14.07 14.97
CA TYR A 203 16.71 13.53 13.66
C TYR A 203 16.96 12.03 13.53
N SER A 204 17.39 11.35 14.59
CA SER A 204 17.72 9.92 14.56
C SER A 204 18.62 9.58 13.38
N VAL A 205 19.76 10.27 13.27
CA VAL A 205 20.73 10.11 12.18
C VAL A 205 22.12 9.80 12.75
N LEU A 206 22.84 8.90 12.09
CA LEU A 206 24.21 8.53 12.44
C LEU A 206 25.16 8.93 11.30
N PRO A 207 26.22 9.71 11.56
CA PRO A 207 27.13 10.12 10.50
C PRO A 207 28.08 8.97 10.15
N LEU A 208 28.12 8.57 8.88
CA LEU A 208 28.90 7.42 8.43
C LEU A 208 30.27 7.81 7.89
N ARG A 209 30.27 8.67 6.87
CA ARG A 209 31.44 9.00 6.07
C ARG A 209 31.24 10.31 5.31
N VAL A 210 32.32 10.84 4.75
CA VAL A 210 32.30 11.98 3.84
C VAL A 210 32.74 11.52 2.45
N GLU A 211 31.85 11.65 1.47
CA GLU A 211 32.10 11.28 0.07
C GLU A 211 32.10 12.54 -0.78
N SER A 212 33.22 12.85 -1.45
CA SER A 212 33.31 14.03 -2.32
C SER A 212 32.85 15.35 -1.68
N GLY A 213 33.11 15.52 -0.37
CA GLY A 213 32.67 16.69 0.41
C GLY A 213 31.19 16.69 0.82
N VAL A 214 30.48 15.56 0.70
CA VAL A 214 29.11 15.37 1.16
C VAL A 214 29.09 14.44 2.37
N LEU A 215 28.46 14.86 3.46
CA LEU A 215 28.26 14.01 4.65
C LEU A 215 27.17 12.97 4.37
N VAL A 216 27.50 11.70 4.51
CA VAL A 216 26.55 10.59 4.41
C VAL A 216 26.01 10.25 5.78
N LEU A 217 24.68 10.31 5.93
CA LEU A 217 23.95 10.06 7.17
C LEU A 217 23.13 8.77 7.06
N ALA A 218 23.32 7.84 7.98
CA ALA A 218 22.43 6.68 8.13
C ALA A 218 21.13 7.06 8.83
N ARG A 219 20.02 6.57 8.30
CA ARG A 219 18.70 6.63 8.94
C ARG A 219 17.87 5.38 8.60
N GLU A 220 17.01 4.94 9.51
CA GLU A 220 16.15 3.76 9.31
C GLU A 220 14.89 4.05 8.45
N SER A 221 14.65 5.32 8.13
CA SER A 221 13.52 5.80 7.32
C SER A 221 13.87 7.11 6.62
N ALA A 222 13.16 7.48 5.55
CA ALA A 222 13.39 8.77 4.89
C ALA A 222 13.28 9.96 5.86
N ILE A 223 14.36 10.73 5.95
CA ILE A 223 14.35 12.06 6.55
C ILE A 223 13.76 13.08 5.57
N SER A 224 13.06 14.08 6.09
CA SER A 224 12.55 15.18 5.27
C SER A 224 13.69 16.04 4.73
N ASN A 225 13.54 16.55 3.50
CA ASN A 225 14.53 17.46 2.90
C ASN A 225 14.76 18.72 3.75
N VAL A 226 13.74 19.15 4.50
CA VAL A 226 13.86 20.28 5.45
C VAL A 226 14.84 19.93 6.56
N ALA A 227 14.72 18.74 7.17
CA ALA A 227 15.60 18.29 8.23
C ALA A 227 17.03 18.04 7.73
N LEU A 228 17.20 17.44 6.54
CA LEU A 228 18.52 17.35 5.89
C LEU A 228 19.15 18.73 5.70
N GLY A 229 18.38 19.71 5.23
CA GLY A 229 18.84 21.08 5.08
C GLY A 229 19.23 21.75 6.40
N VAL A 230 18.53 21.46 7.50
CA VAL A 230 18.89 21.95 8.84
C VAL A 230 20.24 21.36 9.28
N ILE A 231 20.41 20.04 9.14
CA ILE A 231 21.68 19.37 9.49
C ILE A 231 22.81 19.94 8.62
N SER A 232 22.60 20.03 7.31
CA SER A 232 23.59 20.57 6.36
C SER A 232 24.05 21.97 6.73
N ARG A 233 23.13 22.88 7.10
CA ARG A 233 23.48 24.24 7.54
C ARG A 233 24.23 24.27 8.87
N SER A 234 23.81 23.44 9.83
CA SER A 234 24.48 23.38 11.14
C SER A 234 25.91 22.87 11.02
N VAL A 235 26.11 21.89 10.14
CA VAL A 235 27.37 21.21 9.89
C VAL A 235 28.22 21.94 8.84
N LYS A 236 27.65 22.92 8.12
CA LYS A 236 28.26 23.68 7.03
C LYS A 236 28.81 22.80 5.89
N MET A 237 28.14 21.68 5.63
CA MET A 237 28.51 20.71 4.60
C MET A 237 27.24 20.14 3.96
N PRO A 238 27.20 19.87 2.64
CA PRO A 238 26.09 19.14 2.03
C PRO A 238 25.88 17.79 2.70
N THR A 239 24.64 17.36 2.86
CA THR A 239 24.30 16.08 3.49
C THR A 239 23.45 15.23 2.54
N LYS A 240 23.73 13.93 2.47
CA LYS A 240 22.86 12.92 1.87
C LYS A 240 22.49 11.88 2.92
N GLN A 241 21.36 11.21 2.72
CA GLN A 241 20.94 10.08 3.56
C GLN A 241 21.16 8.76 2.85
N VAL A 242 21.39 7.72 3.64
CA VAL A 242 21.26 6.31 3.23
C VAL A 242 20.26 5.63 4.17
N ILE A 243 19.45 4.73 3.63
CA ILE A 243 18.57 3.88 4.41
C ILE A 243 19.37 2.69 4.94
N VAL A 244 19.25 2.43 6.24
CA VAL A 244 19.92 1.30 6.90
C VAL A 244 18.90 0.40 7.62
N PRO A 245 19.25 -0.86 7.92
CA PRO A 245 18.37 -1.76 8.65
C PRO A 245 17.87 -1.19 9.98
N GLN A 246 16.62 -1.52 10.34
CA GLN A 246 16.01 -1.13 11.60
C GLN A 246 16.92 -1.52 12.79
N GLY A 247 17.01 -0.67 13.81
CA GLY A 247 17.81 -0.87 15.01
C GLY A 247 19.28 -0.44 14.88
N ARG A 248 19.86 -0.41 13.67
CA ARG A 248 21.27 -0.04 13.44
C ARG A 248 21.57 1.37 13.93
N VAL A 249 20.71 2.34 13.61
CA VAL A 249 20.93 3.73 14.01
C VAL A 249 20.71 3.90 15.50
N GLN A 250 19.69 3.25 16.07
CA GLN A 250 19.46 3.34 17.50
C GLN A 250 20.65 2.78 18.32
N ILE A 251 21.17 1.62 17.95
CA ILE A 251 22.36 1.03 18.59
C ILE A 251 23.58 1.93 18.38
N GLY A 252 23.82 2.37 17.14
CA GLY A 252 24.97 3.22 16.83
C GLY A 252 24.96 4.56 17.57
N LEU A 253 23.78 5.18 17.74
CA LEU A 253 23.64 6.41 18.52
C LEU A 253 23.96 6.19 20.01
N ILE A 254 23.50 5.09 20.59
CA ILE A 254 23.80 4.75 21.99
C ILE A 254 25.28 4.46 22.15
N HIS A 255 25.86 3.62 21.27
CA HIS A 255 27.27 3.28 21.28
C HIS A 255 28.17 4.51 21.13
N ALA A 256 27.84 5.42 20.20
CA ALA A 256 28.69 6.57 19.89
C ALA A 256 28.57 7.74 20.87
N PHE A 257 27.38 8.01 21.43
CA PHE A 257 27.14 9.19 22.27
C PHE A 257 26.86 8.88 23.74
N ARG A 258 26.37 7.69 24.06
CA ARG A 258 25.89 7.34 25.42
C ARG A 258 26.29 5.91 25.86
N PRO A 259 27.56 5.50 25.71
CA PRO A 259 27.98 4.14 26.08
C PRO A 259 27.84 3.88 27.58
N ASP A 260 28.07 4.90 28.42
CA ASP A 260 28.17 4.74 29.89
C ASP A 260 26.84 4.86 30.63
N ARG A 261 25.70 4.90 29.92
CA ARG A 261 24.40 4.96 30.59
C ARG A 261 24.02 3.61 31.22
N THR A 262 23.21 3.63 32.26
CA THR A 262 22.61 2.43 32.87
C THR A 262 21.28 2.04 32.23
N ASP A 263 21.04 2.45 30.98
CA ASP A 263 19.86 2.01 30.23
C ASP A 263 20.05 0.54 29.81
N ALA A 264 18.96 -0.22 29.67
CA ALA A 264 19.04 -1.66 29.39
C ALA A 264 19.80 -2.01 28.08
N LEU A 265 19.86 -1.08 27.11
CA LEU A 265 20.61 -1.27 25.86
C LEU A 265 22.11 -0.99 26.05
N SER A 266 22.47 0.09 26.75
CA SER A 266 23.87 0.42 27.00
C SER A 266 24.57 -0.61 27.88
N ALA A 267 23.85 -1.17 28.87
CA ALA A 267 24.34 -2.26 29.72
C ALA A 267 24.69 -3.54 28.93
N ASN A 268 24.06 -3.76 27.77
CA ASN A 268 24.23 -4.95 26.94
C ASN A 268 25.06 -4.70 25.67
N LEU A 269 25.74 -3.54 25.53
CA LEU A 269 26.48 -3.20 24.31
C LEU A 269 27.56 -4.23 23.95
N ASN A 270 28.32 -4.72 24.94
CA ASN A 270 29.38 -5.70 24.68
C ASN A 270 28.81 -7.00 24.11
N SER A 271 27.71 -7.51 24.70
CA SER A 271 27.00 -8.69 24.20
C SER A 271 26.43 -8.46 22.80
N LEU A 272 25.98 -7.25 22.48
CA LEU A 272 25.50 -6.88 21.15
C LEU A 272 26.62 -6.83 20.11
N VAL A 273 27.82 -6.37 20.48
CA VAL A 273 29.01 -6.40 19.61
C VAL A 273 29.42 -7.85 19.33
N GLU A 274 29.45 -8.70 20.36
CA GLU A 274 29.75 -10.13 20.19
C GLU A 274 28.70 -10.83 19.31
N LEU A 275 27.42 -10.53 19.52
CA LEU A 275 26.32 -11.09 18.75
C LEU A 275 26.39 -10.67 17.27
N PHE A 276 26.66 -9.39 16.98
CA PHE A 276 26.81 -8.90 15.61
C PHE A 276 27.91 -9.64 14.84
N ASN A 277 29.04 -9.94 15.52
CA ASN A 277 30.17 -10.65 14.90
C ASN A 277 29.97 -12.17 14.78
N SER A 278 29.13 -12.77 15.64
CA SER A 278 28.95 -14.22 15.70
C SER A 278 27.70 -14.72 14.99
N ASP A 279 26.57 -14.04 15.14
CA ASP A 279 25.28 -14.41 14.57
C ASP A 279 24.45 -13.17 14.19
N ILE A 280 24.65 -12.70 12.96
CA ILE A 280 23.95 -11.53 12.41
C ILE A 280 22.43 -11.73 12.32
N ILE A 281 21.96 -12.98 12.18
CA ILE A 281 20.53 -13.28 12.04
C ILE A 281 19.82 -13.04 13.38
N VAL A 282 20.42 -13.51 14.48
CA VAL A 282 19.91 -13.24 15.83
C VAL A 282 20.02 -11.76 16.18
N PHE A 283 21.11 -11.10 15.76
CA PHE A 283 21.26 -9.65 15.91
C PHE A 283 20.15 -8.87 15.19
N ASP A 284 19.80 -9.25 13.95
CA ASP A 284 18.73 -8.62 13.18
C ASP A 284 17.36 -8.89 13.78
N SER A 285 17.12 -10.11 14.28
CA SER A 285 15.91 -10.45 15.03
C SER A 285 15.77 -9.58 16.27
N PHE A 286 16.85 -9.37 17.04
CA PHE A 286 16.87 -8.43 18.15
C PHE A 286 16.54 -7.00 17.69
N CYS A 287 17.22 -6.51 16.66
CA CYS A 287 17.05 -5.17 16.12
C CYS A 287 15.63 -4.89 15.63
N SER A 288 14.90 -5.91 15.18
CA SER A 288 13.49 -5.74 14.79
C SER A 288 12.57 -5.27 15.92
N HIS A 289 12.97 -5.47 17.18
CA HIS A 289 12.24 -5.04 18.37
C HIS A 289 12.62 -3.61 18.81
N LEU A 290 13.62 -3.00 18.16
CA LEU A 290 14.09 -1.64 18.43
C LEU A 290 13.30 -0.64 17.60
N VAL A 291 12.09 -0.29 18.06
CA VAL A 291 11.24 0.70 17.39
C VAL A 291 11.35 2.05 18.08
N LEU A 292 11.45 3.14 17.31
CA LEU A 292 11.36 4.50 17.83
C LEU A 292 9.91 4.85 18.21
N LEU A 293 9.72 5.59 19.31
CA LEU A 293 8.38 5.95 19.80
C LEU A 293 7.55 6.68 18.74
N GLY A 294 8.18 7.61 18.01
CA GLY A 294 7.53 8.35 16.93
C GLY A 294 7.07 7.46 15.79
N ASP A 295 7.90 6.49 15.37
CA ASP A 295 7.55 5.55 14.31
C ASP A 295 6.46 4.58 14.75
N LEU A 296 6.46 4.15 16.03
CA LEU A 296 5.38 3.36 16.61
C LEU A 296 4.05 4.12 16.62
N ALA A 297 4.06 5.41 16.97
CA ALA A 297 2.87 6.26 16.93
C ALA A 297 2.31 6.40 15.50
N VAL A 298 3.19 6.52 14.50
CA VAL A 298 2.79 6.53 13.09
C VAL A 298 2.28 5.18 12.63
N GLU A 299 2.90 4.07 13.05
CA GLU A 299 2.49 2.71 12.73
C GLU A 299 1.08 2.42 13.25
N LYS A 300 0.75 2.89 14.45
CA LYS A 300 -0.57 2.74 15.08
C LYS A 300 -1.64 3.66 14.47
N GLY A 301 -1.25 4.52 13.54
CA GLY A 301 -2.14 5.51 12.92
C GLY A 301 -2.60 6.61 13.88
N LEU A 302 -1.89 6.81 15.00
CA LEU A 302 -2.19 7.87 15.97
C LEU A 302 -1.78 9.24 15.42
N ILE A 303 -0.68 9.28 14.68
CA ILE A 303 -0.20 10.45 13.94
C ILE A 303 0.25 10.02 12.54
N ASN A 304 0.39 10.97 11.61
CA ASN A 304 1.00 10.72 10.31
C ASN A 304 2.47 11.22 10.27
N GLN A 305 3.23 10.81 9.25
CA GLN A 305 4.65 11.18 9.11
C GLN A 305 4.88 12.70 9.07
N ALA A 306 3.95 13.46 8.50
CA ALA A 306 4.05 14.91 8.38
C ALA A 306 3.93 15.61 9.75
N ILE A 307 2.96 15.18 10.57
CA ILE A 307 2.77 15.65 11.94
C ILE A 307 4.00 15.34 12.78
N LEU A 308 4.53 14.11 12.69
CA LEU A 308 5.78 13.75 13.39
C LEU A 308 6.94 14.65 12.95
N SER A 309 7.12 14.83 11.64
CA SER A 309 8.17 15.69 11.09
C SER A 309 8.06 17.14 11.56
N GLN A 310 6.84 17.66 11.73
CA GLN A 310 6.59 19.00 12.23
C GLN A 310 6.87 19.12 13.74
N ALA A 311 6.47 18.14 14.54
CA ALA A 311 6.79 18.09 15.96
C ALA A 311 8.32 18.09 16.20
N LEU A 312 9.06 17.39 15.35
CA LEU A 312 10.53 17.35 15.40
C LEU A 312 11.20 18.70 15.10
N ILE A 313 10.52 19.70 14.52
CA ILE A 313 11.12 21.01 14.27
C ILE A 313 11.45 21.72 15.59
N SER A 314 10.50 21.75 16.53
CA SER A 314 10.64 22.39 17.84
C SER A 314 11.15 21.46 18.95
N PHE A 315 11.32 20.17 18.66
CA PHE A 315 11.79 19.19 19.63
C PHE A 315 13.26 19.39 20.02
N GLU A 316 13.59 19.33 21.31
CA GLU A 316 14.96 19.42 21.83
C GLU A 316 15.29 18.16 22.67
N PRO A 317 16.03 17.18 22.12
CA PRO A 317 16.19 15.84 22.71
C PRO A 317 17.06 15.80 23.97
N LEU A 318 17.81 16.87 24.25
CA LEU A 318 18.62 16.99 25.46
C LEU A 318 17.83 17.53 26.66
N GLN A 319 16.64 18.11 26.41
CA GLN A 319 15.84 18.74 27.45
C GLN A 319 14.67 17.86 27.91
N LYS A 320 13.98 17.21 26.98
CA LYS A 320 12.78 16.41 27.26
C LYS A 320 12.68 15.19 26.34
N LYS A 321 11.86 14.21 26.71
CA LYS A 321 11.60 13.04 25.86
C LYS A 321 10.63 13.39 24.74
N LEU A 322 10.67 12.64 23.64
CA LEU A 322 9.77 12.86 22.49
C LEU A 322 8.29 12.70 22.88
N GLY A 323 7.97 11.72 23.73
CA GLY A 323 6.60 11.50 24.22
C GLY A 323 6.03 12.74 24.93
N GLU A 324 6.76 13.25 25.92
CA GLU A 324 6.42 14.48 26.66
C GLU A 324 6.23 15.67 25.70
N HIS A 325 7.12 15.82 24.70
CA HIS A 325 7.00 16.88 23.71
C HIS A 325 5.75 16.78 22.83
N LEU A 326 5.31 15.57 22.49
CA LEU A 326 4.08 15.36 21.70
C LEU A 326 2.82 15.72 22.50
N VAL A 327 2.86 15.53 23.82
CA VAL A 327 1.80 15.95 24.74
C VAL A 327 1.77 17.47 24.88
N ASP A 328 2.92 18.11 25.07
CA ASP A 328 3.03 19.57 25.15
C ASP A 328 2.44 20.28 23.92
N LEU A 329 2.60 19.67 22.74
CA LEU A 329 2.06 20.18 21.47
C LEU A 329 0.56 19.85 21.27
N ASN A 330 -0.10 19.18 22.22
CA ASN A 330 -1.46 18.64 22.10
C ASN A 330 -1.66 17.75 20.87
N ILE A 331 -0.61 17.03 20.44
CA ILE A 331 -0.69 16.09 19.31
C ILE A 331 -1.19 14.73 19.80
N LEU A 332 -0.71 14.29 20.98
CA LEU A 332 -1.14 13.07 21.65
C LEU A 332 -1.56 13.40 23.09
N GLN A 333 -2.45 12.57 23.64
CA GLN A 333 -2.82 12.62 25.06
C GLN A 333 -1.80 11.83 25.89
N ASP A 334 -1.62 12.19 27.16
CA ASP A 334 -0.70 11.50 28.08
C ASP A 334 -0.98 9.99 28.14
N GLU A 335 -2.25 9.59 28.24
CA GLU A 335 -2.61 8.18 28.35
C GLU A 335 -2.21 7.37 27.11
N VAL A 336 -2.24 8.01 25.94
CA VAL A 336 -1.83 7.40 24.67
C VAL A 336 -0.31 7.26 24.60
N VAL A 337 0.43 8.27 25.08
CA VAL A 337 1.90 8.23 25.12
C VAL A 337 2.38 7.18 26.12
N ASP A 338 1.78 7.09 27.29
CA ASP A 338 2.12 6.06 28.28
C ASP A 338 1.88 4.65 27.74
N ALA A 339 0.75 4.43 27.06
CA ALA A 339 0.47 3.15 26.40
C ALA A 339 1.52 2.81 25.33
N LEU A 340 1.96 3.80 24.54
CA LEU A 340 3.02 3.63 23.54
C LEU A 340 4.38 3.29 24.18
N ILE A 341 4.72 3.94 25.30
CA ILE A 341 5.96 3.67 26.04
C ILE A 341 5.95 2.24 26.58
N VAL A 342 4.84 1.80 27.19
CA VAL A 342 4.70 0.43 27.70
C VAL A 342 4.85 -0.58 26.57
N GLU A 343 4.18 -0.37 25.43
CA GLU A 343 4.30 -1.27 24.29
C GLU A 343 5.73 -1.31 23.73
N GLN A 344 6.38 -0.16 23.58
CA GLN A 344 7.77 -0.07 23.15
C GLN A 344 8.72 -0.82 24.11
N GLN A 345 8.49 -0.72 25.42
CA GLN A 345 9.27 -1.42 26.44
C GLN A 345 9.05 -2.93 26.37
N LEU A 346 7.82 -3.39 26.17
CA LEU A 346 7.50 -4.81 26.00
C LEU A 346 8.18 -5.38 24.75
N ASP A 347 8.09 -4.70 23.61
CA ASP A 347 8.76 -5.14 22.37
C ASP A 347 10.27 -5.25 22.61
N ARG A 348 10.87 -4.24 23.26
CA ARG A 348 12.30 -4.25 23.62
C ARG A 348 12.67 -5.38 24.59
N GLN A 349 11.84 -5.68 25.58
CA GLN A 349 12.10 -6.79 26.52
C GLN A 349 12.10 -8.15 25.80
N VAL A 350 11.22 -8.34 24.81
CA VAL A 350 11.22 -9.53 23.95
C VAL A 350 12.52 -9.62 23.15
N GLY A 351 13.04 -8.50 22.65
CA GLY A 351 14.37 -8.47 22.02
C GLY A 351 15.47 -8.85 23.02
N LEU A 352 15.51 -8.20 24.19
CA LEU A 352 16.56 -8.42 25.19
C LEU A 352 16.62 -9.86 25.70
N SER A 353 15.49 -10.57 25.80
CA SER A 353 15.50 -11.98 26.20
C SER A 353 16.19 -12.90 25.18
N MET A 354 16.35 -12.46 23.93
CA MET A 354 17.13 -13.17 22.91
C MET A 354 18.64 -13.12 23.17
N LEU A 355 19.10 -12.16 23.98
CA LEU A 355 20.51 -12.03 24.36
C LEU A 355 20.92 -13.00 25.48
N GLY A 356 19.98 -13.81 26.00
CA GLY A 356 20.25 -14.81 27.05
C GLY A 356 20.44 -14.22 28.45
N CYS A 357 19.92 -13.01 28.71
CA CYS A 357 19.89 -12.38 30.03
C CYS A 357 18.69 -12.81 30.89
#